data_AF-A0A3N5UAT6-F1
#
_entry.id   AF-A0A3N5UAT6-F1
#
_cell.length_a   1.000
_cell.length_b   1.000
_cell.length_c   1.000
_cell.angle_alpha   90.00
_cell.angle_beta   90.00
_cell.angle_gamma   90.00
#
_symmetry.space_group_name_H-M   'P 1'
#
loop_
_entity.id
_entity.type
_entity.pdbx_description
1 polymer ?
#
loop_
_entity_poly.entity_id
_entity_poly.type
_entity_poly.pdbx_seq_one_letter_code
_entity_poly.pdbx_strand_id
1 'polypeptide(L)'
;MKIGFNMLLWTPFVTEEHFGTLQKLKATGYDGVEVPLFLGDVQHYEKVGKALKDNGLACTTCTVMPDAEHNPISADAKSRAGAVEYLKWV
;
A
#
# COMPACT_ATOMS: atom_id res chain seq x y z
N MET A 1 -19.31 4.66 -8.90
CA MET A 1 -18.23 5.43 -8.25
C MET A 1 -17.90 4.71 -6.95
N LYS A 2 -16.61 4.53 -6.60
CA LYS A 2 -16.19 3.89 -5.34
C LYS A 2 -15.50 4.90 -4.43
N ILE A 3 -15.64 4.76 -3.13
CA ILE A 3 -14.99 5.59 -2.11
C ILE A 3 -14.03 4.72 -1.31
N GLY A 4 -12.73 4.99 -1.45
CA GLY A 4 -11.67 4.33 -0.69
C GLY A 4 -11.13 5.21 0.43
N PHE A 5 -10.47 4.58 1.41
CA PHE A 5 -9.78 5.30 2.48
C PHE A 5 -8.28 4.95 2.51
N ASN A 6 -7.42 5.96 2.55
CA ASN A 6 -5.98 5.73 2.58
C ASN A 6 -5.50 5.38 4.00
N MET A 7 -4.76 4.28 4.13
CA MET A 7 -4.32 3.77 5.44
C MET A 7 -3.16 4.56 6.07
N LEU A 8 -2.52 5.49 5.35
CA LEU A 8 -1.49 6.39 5.92
C LEU A 8 -2.03 7.30 7.01
N LEU A 9 -3.36 7.46 7.12
CA LEU A 9 -3.93 8.12 8.30
C LEU A 9 -3.52 7.40 9.60
N TRP A 10 -3.34 6.08 9.55
CA TRP A 10 -2.93 5.28 10.70
C TRP A 10 -1.49 4.79 10.63
N THR A 11 -1.03 4.29 9.48
CA THR A 11 0.28 3.62 9.39
C THR A 11 0.86 3.61 7.98
N PRO A 12 2.20 3.68 7.84
CA PRO A 12 2.90 3.36 6.60
C PRO A 12 3.08 1.86 6.33
N PHE A 13 2.72 0.98 7.28
CA PHE A 13 2.86 -0.47 7.14
C PHE A 13 1.70 -1.18 7.85
N VAL A 14 0.78 -1.74 7.07
CA VAL A 14 -0.47 -2.33 7.58
C VAL A 14 -0.22 -3.75 8.10
N THR A 15 -0.17 -3.89 9.42
CA THR A 15 -0.07 -5.19 10.11
C THR A 15 -1.41 -5.63 10.69
N GLU A 16 -1.44 -6.83 11.28
CA GLU A 16 -2.60 -7.45 11.93
C GLU A 16 -3.23 -6.56 13.04
N GLU A 17 -2.44 -5.68 13.69
CA GLU A 17 -2.95 -4.73 14.70
C GLU A 17 -3.98 -3.74 14.14
N HIS A 18 -3.95 -3.50 12.82
CA HIS A 18 -4.83 -2.56 12.14
C HIS A 18 -6.10 -3.20 11.60
N PHE A 19 -6.25 -4.54 11.66
CA PHE A 19 -7.38 -5.22 11.04
C PHE A 19 -8.72 -4.85 11.67
N GLY A 20 -8.72 -4.47 12.96
CA GLY A 20 -9.91 -3.90 13.61
C GLY A 20 -10.40 -2.59 12.98
N THR A 21 -9.53 -1.82 12.32
CA THR A 21 -9.90 -0.60 11.59
C THR A 21 -10.62 -0.92 10.28
N LEU A 22 -10.24 -2.01 9.60
CA LEU A 22 -10.87 -2.44 8.34
C LEU A 22 -12.38 -2.68 8.53
N GLN A 23 -12.74 -3.36 9.61
CA GLN A 23 -14.15 -3.61 9.94
C GLN A 23 -14.92 -2.30 10.15
N LYS A 24 -14.32 -1.31 10.84
CA LYS A 24 -14.94 -0.01 11.09
C LYS A 24 -15.11 0.79 9.80
N LEU A 25 -14.11 0.78 8.92
CA LEU A 25 -14.18 1.43 7.61
C LEU A 25 -15.31 0.82 6.76
N LYS A 26 -15.44 -0.50 6.74
CA LYS A 26 -16.56 -1.14 6.04
C LYS A 26 -17.92 -0.74 6.61
N ALA A 27 -18.05 -0.79 7.94
CA ALA A 27 -19.28 -0.39 8.63
C ALA A 27 -19.66 1.09 8.42
N THR A 28 -18.66 1.94 8.17
CA THR A 28 -18.85 3.38 7.87
C THR A 28 -19.38 3.59 6.45
N GLY A 29 -19.18 2.63 5.54
CA GLY A 29 -19.67 2.68 4.17
C GLY A 29 -18.57 2.82 3.11
N TYR A 30 -17.29 2.66 3.45
CA TYR A 30 -16.21 2.64 2.46
C TYR A 30 -16.25 1.37 1.61
N ASP A 31 -15.93 1.52 0.33
CA ASP A 31 -15.87 0.42 -0.64
C ASP A 31 -14.54 -0.34 -0.57
N GLY A 32 -13.48 0.30 -0.06
CA GLY A 32 -12.15 -0.26 0.00
C GLY A 32 -11.16 0.63 0.75
N VAL A 33 -9.91 0.21 0.77
CA VAL A 33 -8.79 0.97 1.32
C VAL A 33 -7.62 1.02 0.34
N GLU A 34 -6.78 2.04 0.50
CA GLU A 34 -5.48 2.13 -0.15
C GLU A 34 -4.39 1.73 0.83
N VAL A 35 -3.66 0.66 0.50
CA VAL A 35 -2.59 0.07 1.32
C VAL A 35 -1.22 0.61 0.88
N PRO A 36 -0.45 1.24 1.79
CA PRO A 36 0.91 1.68 1.49
C PRO A 36 1.86 0.49 1.31
N LEU A 37 2.66 0.54 0.24
CA LEU A 37 3.70 -0.44 -0.09
C LEU A 37 5.07 0.24 -0.05
N PHE A 38 5.72 0.26 1.12
CA PHE A 38 7.06 0.84 1.30
C PHE A 38 8.12 -0.18 1.70
N LEU A 39 7.71 -1.28 2.35
CA LEU A 39 8.54 -2.41 2.76
C LEU A 39 7.70 -3.68 2.86
N GLY A 40 8.32 -4.82 3.15
CA GLY A 40 7.63 -6.11 3.38
C GLY A 40 7.82 -7.13 2.26
N ASP A 41 7.08 -8.22 2.35
CA ASP A 41 7.16 -9.36 1.43
C ASP A 41 5.78 -9.87 1.02
N VAL A 42 5.76 -10.83 0.09
CA VAL A 42 4.51 -11.42 -0.44
C VAL A 42 3.67 -12.04 0.67
N GLN A 43 4.27 -12.76 1.61
CA GLN A 43 3.54 -13.44 2.69
C GLN A 43 2.82 -12.45 3.60
N HIS A 44 3.45 -11.31 3.88
CA HIS A 44 2.83 -10.21 4.60
C HIS A 44 1.58 -9.71 3.87
N TYR A 45 1.71 -9.40 2.57
CA TYR A 45 0.60 -8.85 1.79
C TYR A 45 -0.50 -9.87 1.47
N GLU A 46 -0.21 -11.17 1.45
CA GLU A 46 -1.23 -12.22 1.39
C GLU A 46 -2.15 -12.18 2.63
N LYS A 47 -1.58 -11.96 3.82
CA LYS A 47 -2.37 -11.81 5.06
C LYS A 47 -3.23 -10.56 5.04
N VAL A 48 -2.67 -9.42 4.63
CA VAL A 48 -3.42 -8.15 4.50
C VAL A 48 -4.54 -8.29 3.48
N GLY A 49 -4.25 -8.86 2.31
CA GLY A 49 -5.24 -9.12 1.27
C GLY A 49 -6.36 -10.04 1.74
N LYS A 50 -6.04 -11.08 2.54
CA LYS A 50 -7.04 -11.92 3.18
C LYS A 50 -7.93 -11.12 4.15
N ALA A 51 -7.34 -10.29 5.00
CA ALA A 51 -8.11 -9.48 5.96
C ALA A 51 -9.06 -8.49 5.26
N LEU A 52 -8.62 -7.88 4.16
CA LEU A 52 -9.47 -7.00 3.34
C LEU A 52 -10.64 -7.76 2.71
N LYS A 53 -10.36 -8.95 2.15
CA LYS A 53 -11.39 -9.82 1.56
C LYS A 53 -12.42 -10.27 2.61
N ASP A 54 -11.96 -10.69 3.78
CA ASP A 54 -12.82 -11.14 4.88
C ASP A 54 -13.74 -9.99 5.38
N ASN A 55 -13.31 -8.73 5.23
CA ASN A 55 -14.11 -7.53 5.55
C ASN A 55 -14.90 -6.99 4.36
N GLY A 56 -14.86 -7.63 3.18
CA GLY A 56 -15.58 -7.16 1.99
C GLY A 56 -15.13 -5.79 1.49
N LEU A 57 -13.85 -5.46 1.66
CA LEU A 57 -13.21 -4.23 1.19
C LEU A 57 -12.40 -4.50 -0.07
N ALA A 58 -12.54 -3.61 -1.07
CA ALA A 58 -11.62 -3.55 -2.19
C ALA A 58 -10.25 -3.01 -1.75
N CYS A 59 -9.23 -3.26 -2.56
CA CYS A 59 -7.86 -2.83 -2.30
C CYS A 59 -7.34 -2.00 -3.48
N THR A 60 -6.76 -0.84 -3.17
CA THR A 60 -5.77 -0.16 -4.02
C THR A 60 -4.45 -0.08 -3.25
N THR A 61 -3.38 0.29 -3.92
CA THR A 61 -2.06 0.43 -3.30
C THR A 61 -1.45 1.78 -3.66
N CYS A 62 -0.58 2.29 -2.79
CA CYS A 62 0.24 3.45 -3.09
C CYS A 62 1.68 3.22 -2.60
N THR A 63 2.62 3.84 -3.30
CA THR A 63 4.04 3.82 -2.94
C THR A 63 4.64 5.21 -3.13
N VAL A 64 5.84 5.42 -2.61
CA VAL A 64 6.66 6.61 -2.84
C VAL A 64 8.07 6.17 -3.17
N MET A 65 8.81 7.00 -3.91
CA MET A 65 10.22 6.72 -4.15
C MET A 65 11.01 6.92 -2.84
N PRO A 66 11.79 5.91 -2.41
CA PRO A 66 12.35 5.88 -1.06
C PRO A 66 13.43 6.93 -0.82
N ASP A 67 14.16 7.33 -1.87
CA ASP A 67 15.29 8.25 -1.78
C ASP A 67 15.67 8.83 -3.17
N ALA A 68 16.74 9.62 -3.21
CA ALA A 68 17.26 10.23 -4.44
C ALA A 68 17.89 9.22 -5.41
N GLU A 69 18.39 8.09 -4.93
CA GLU A 69 18.95 7.00 -5.76
C GLU A 69 17.86 6.23 -6.51
N HIS A 70 16.59 6.44 -6.17
CA HIS A 70 15.43 5.84 -6.84
C HIS A 70 14.54 6.89 -7.53
N ASN A 71 15.08 8.07 -7.85
CA ASN A 71 14.32 9.12 -8.51
C ASN A 71 14.12 8.81 -10.03
N PRO A 72 12.87 8.55 -10.50
CA PRO A 72 12.60 8.17 -11.89
C PRO A 72 12.77 9.31 -12.90
N ILE A 73 12.85 10.56 -12.42
CA ILE A 73 13.04 11.76 -13.25
C ILE A 73 14.42 12.40 -13.04
N SER A 74 15.35 11.69 -12.38
CA SER A 74 16.73 12.14 -12.20
C SER A 74 17.47 12.29 -13.53
N ALA A 75 18.42 13.23 -13.60
CA ALA A 75 19.36 13.31 -14.72
C ALA A 75 20.32 12.10 -14.75
N ASP A 76 20.62 11.50 -13.59
CA ASP A 76 21.46 10.31 -13.49
C ASP A 76 20.70 9.05 -13.96
N ALA A 77 21.27 8.35 -14.94
CA ALA A 77 20.74 7.10 -15.45
C ALA A 77 20.72 5.98 -14.41
N LYS A 78 21.65 5.97 -13.44
CA LYS A 78 21.66 4.99 -12.36
C LYS A 78 20.45 5.17 -11.45
N SER A 79 20.09 6.42 -11.11
CA SER A 79 18.92 6.67 -10.27
C SER A 79 17.62 6.21 -10.93
N ARG A 80 17.48 6.45 -12.24
CA ARG A 80 16.32 5.98 -13.00
C ARG A 80 16.26 4.46 -13.09
N ALA A 81 17.40 3.79 -13.24
CA ALA A 81 17.47 2.34 -13.20
C ALA A 81 17.07 1.78 -11.83
N GLY A 82 17.56 2.39 -10.74
CA GLY A 82 17.14 2.07 -9.37
C GLY A 82 15.62 2.20 -9.19
N ALA A 83 15.02 3.29 -9.67
CA ALA A 83 13.58 3.50 -9.63
C ALA A 83 12.78 2.35 -10.28
N VAL A 84 13.23 1.88 -11.44
CA VAL A 84 12.58 0.75 -12.15
C VAL A 84 12.68 -0.54 -11.35
N GLU A 85 13.85 -0.84 -10.77
CA GLU A 85 14.02 -2.04 -9.94
C GLU A 85 13.15 -1.99 -8.67
N TYR A 86 13.05 -0.83 -8.02
CA TYR A 86 12.15 -0.65 -6.89
C TYR A 86 10.67 -0.81 -7.29
N LEU A 87 10.24 -0.22 -8.41
CA LEU A 87 8.86 -0.34 -8.89
C LEU A 87 8.48 -1.74 -9.37
N LYS A 88 9.46 -2.61 -9.68
CA LYS A 88 9.19 -4.04 -9.94
C LYS A 88 8.94 -4.83 -8.65
N TRP A 89 9.50 -4.36 -7.54
CA TRP A 89 9.27 -4.95 -6.22
C TRP A 89 7.90 -4.55 -5.66
N VAL A 90 7.49 -3.29 -5.87
CA VAL A 90 6.13 -2.78 -5.55
C VAL A 90 5.06 -3.52 -6.35
#